data_AF-A0AA88YB49-F1
#
_entry.id   AF-A0AA88YB49-F1
#
_cell.length_a   1.000
_cell.length_b   1.000
_cell.length_c   1.000
_cell.angle_alpha   90.00
_cell.angle_beta   90.00
_cell.angle_gamma   90.00
#
_symmetry.space_group_name_H-M   'P 1'
#
loop_
_entity.id
_entity.type
_entity.pdbx_description
1 polymer ?
#
loop_
_entity_poly.entity_id
_entity_poly.type
_entity_poly.pdbx_seq_one_letter_code
_entity_poly.pdbx_strand_id
1 'polypeptide(L)'
;MASYFDNPFPEKYTYFRIDKEDVEDTDLLENFKSAFEFIDEGRKKGKVLVHCNAGISRAGTMITAYVMKTKAMKRDEAMEFAQSKRNNPIDPNDGFLKQLLEFEKLLIKENVIKDSK
;
A
#
# COMPACT_ATOMS: atom_id res chain seq x y z
N MET A 1 -11.07 -14.95 -6.49
CA MET A 1 -12.23 -14.43 -7.27
C MET A 1 -11.88 -13.25 -8.18
N ALA A 2 -10.84 -12.44 -7.92
CA ALA A 2 -10.53 -11.26 -8.76
C ALA A 2 -9.64 -11.56 -9.99
N SER A 3 -8.91 -12.68 -10.03
CA SER A 3 -8.12 -13.12 -11.20
C SER A 3 -8.92 -13.55 -12.43
N TYR A 4 -10.23 -13.81 -12.31
CA TYR A 4 -11.05 -14.33 -13.41
C TYR A 4 -11.53 -13.28 -14.40
N PHE A 5 -11.25 -12.00 -14.16
CA PHE A 5 -11.68 -10.91 -15.02
C PHE A 5 -10.48 -10.21 -15.63
N ASP A 6 -10.50 -10.05 -16.96
CA ASP A 6 -9.53 -9.25 -17.69
C ASP A 6 -9.51 -7.80 -17.22
N ASN A 7 -8.42 -7.09 -17.54
CA ASN A 7 -8.36 -5.66 -17.32
C ASN A 7 -9.42 -4.98 -18.21
N PRO A 8 -10.30 -4.11 -17.65
CA PRO A 8 -11.44 -3.60 -18.40
C PRO A 8 -11.06 -2.61 -19.52
N PHE A 9 -9.89 -1.94 -19.41
CA PHE A 9 -9.43 -0.96 -20.39
C PHE A 9 -7.91 -1.06 -20.65
N PRO A 10 -7.42 -2.21 -21.16
CA PRO A 10 -5.98 -2.48 -21.29
C PRO A 10 -5.30 -1.54 -22.29
N GLU A 11 -6.04 -1.04 -23.28
CA GLU A 11 -5.56 -0.06 -24.26
C GLU A 11 -5.41 1.36 -23.68
N LYS A 12 -6.00 1.63 -22.50
CA LYS A 12 -6.04 2.97 -21.89
C LYS A 12 -5.19 3.10 -20.64
N TYR A 13 -5.02 2.02 -19.89
CA TYR A 13 -4.29 2.03 -18.64
C TYR A 13 -3.30 0.87 -18.57
N THR A 14 -2.16 1.12 -17.93
CA THR A 14 -1.27 0.06 -17.49
C THR A 14 -1.77 -0.47 -16.15
N TYR A 15 -1.79 -1.79 -15.98
CA TYR A 15 -2.30 -2.44 -14.77
C TYR A 15 -1.19 -3.19 -14.06
N PHE A 16 -1.21 -3.14 -12.74
CA PHE A 16 -0.48 -4.02 -11.84
C PHE A 16 -1.47 -4.59 -10.83
N ARG A 17 -1.58 -5.92 -10.75
CA ARG A 17 -2.59 -6.60 -9.94
C ARG A 17 -1.93 -7.46 -8.89
N ILE A 18 -2.44 -7.33 -7.67
CA ILE A 18 -2.15 -8.22 -6.56
C ILE A 18 -3.44 -8.99 -6.29
N ASP A 19 -3.51 -10.25 -6.72
CA ASP A 19 -4.69 -11.11 -6.53
C ASP A 19 -4.64 -11.74 -5.15
N LYS A 20 -4.90 -10.92 -4.12
CA LYS A 20 -4.94 -11.34 -2.72
C LYS A 20 -6.20 -10.88 -2.02
N GLU A 21 -6.70 -11.72 -1.13
CA GLU A 21 -7.93 -11.49 -0.38
C GLU A 21 -7.71 -10.55 0.82
N ASP A 22 -8.80 -10.10 1.40
CA ASP A 22 -8.78 -9.19 2.55
C ASP A 22 -8.95 -9.98 3.86
N VAL A 23 -7.98 -10.86 4.14
CA VAL A 23 -7.97 -11.72 5.32
C VAL A 23 -6.63 -11.61 6.02
N GLU A 24 -6.60 -11.82 7.34
CA GLU A 24 -5.41 -11.57 8.16
C GLU A 24 -4.19 -12.41 7.79
N ASP A 25 -4.40 -13.63 7.27
CA ASP A 25 -3.32 -14.53 6.85
C ASP A 25 -2.70 -14.15 5.49
N THR A 26 -3.25 -13.13 4.81
CA THR A 26 -2.73 -12.67 3.52
C THR A 26 -1.42 -11.91 3.72
N ASP A 27 -0.33 -12.37 3.11
CA ASP A 27 0.92 -11.60 3.06
C ASP A 27 0.89 -10.54 1.95
N LEU A 28 0.74 -9.26 2.28
CA LEU A 28 0.90 -8.15 1.32
C LEU A 28 2.32 -7.58 1.30
N LEU A 29 3.13 -7.86 2.33
CA LEU A 29 4.46 -7.30 2.50
C LEU A 29 5.38 -7.71 1.35
N GLU A 30 5.28 -8.96 0.87
CA GLU A 30 6.01 -9.44 -0.31
C GLU A 30 5.72 -8.63 -1.59
N ASN A 31 4.58 -7.95 -1.67
CA ASN A 31 4.17 -7.20 -2.85
C ASN A 31 4.50 -5.70 -2.77
N PHE A 32 4.98 -5.20 -1.62
CA PHE A 32 5.28 -3.78 -1.44
C PHE A 32 6.32 -3.28 -2.43
N LYS A 33 7.44 -4.00 -2.59
CA LYS A 33 8.51 -3.57 -3.49
C LYS A 33 8.02 -3.37 -4.93
N SER A 34 7.37 -4.38 -5.50
CA SER A 34 6.89 -4.34 -6.89
C SER A 34 5.74 -3.34 -7.07
N ALA A 35 4.86 -3.20 -6.07
CA ALA A 35 3.83 -2.17 -6.09
C ALA A 35 4.43 -0.74 -6.06
N PHE A 36 5.46 -0.51 -5.24
CA PHE A 36 6.12 0.79 -5.16
C PHE A 36 6.84 1.14 -6.46
N GLU A 37 7.55 0.18 -7.06
CA GLU A 37 8.16 0.34 -8.39
C GLU A 37 7.11 0.72 -9.44
N PHE A 38 5.95 0.04 -9.45
CA PHE A 38 4.85 0.39 -10.35
C PHE A 38 4.30 1.81 -10.09
N ILE A 39 4.11 2.19 -8.82
CA ILE A 39 3.63 3.52 -8.44
C ILE A 39 4.64 4.58 -8.90
N ASP A 40 5.93 4.39 -8.63
CA ASP A 40 6.97 5.35 -8.99
C ASP A 40 7.10 5.52 -10.50
N GLU A 41 7.09 4.43 -11.28
CA GLU A 41 7.10 4.49 -12.74
C GLU A 41 5.85 5.16 -13.31
N GLY A 42 4.68 4.86 -12.76
CA GLY A 42 3.43 5.50 -13.16
C GLY A 42 3.42 7.00 -12.85
N ARG A 43 3.98 7.42 -11.71
CA ARG A 43 4.08 8.84 -11.32
C ARG A 43 5.02 9.65 -12.21
N LYS A 44 6.02 9.04 -12.83
CA LYS A 44 6.87 9.69 -13.85
C LYS A 44 6.11 10.01 -15.13
N LYS A 45 5.06 9.24 -15.44
CA LYS A 45 4.27 9.34 -16.68
C LYS A 45 2.90 10.00 -16.48
N GLY A 46 2.44 10.16 -15.24
CA GLY A 46 1.15 10.73 -14.93
C GLY A 46 0.68 10.42 -13.51
N LYS A 47 -0.53 9.88 -13.38
CA LYS A 47 -1.17 9.55 -12.09
C LYS A 47 -1.40 8.05 -11.97
N VAL A 48 -1.34 7.55 -10.75
CA VAL A 48 -1.60 6.14 -10.41
C VAL A 48 -2.81 6.06 -9.50
N LEU A 49 -3.75 5.18 -9.83
CA LEU A 49 -4.88 4.82 -8.97
C LEU A 49 -4.56 3.51 -8.26
N VAL A 50 -4.48 3.56 -6.93
CA VAL A 50 -4.41 2.36 -6.09
C VAL A 50 -5.80 2.12 -5.52
N HIS A 51 -6.38 0.94 -5.77
CA HIS A 51 -7.70 0.59 -5.27
C HIS A 51 -7.76 -0.90 -4.88
N CYS A 52 -8.80 -1.24 -4.11
CA CYS A 52 -9.23 -2.61 -3.86
C CYS A 52 -10.75 -2.68 -4.07
N ASN A 53 -11.45 -3.60 -3.42
CA ASN A 53 -12.92 -3.66 -3.50
C ASN A 53 -13.59 -2.46 -2.82
N ALA A 54 -13.36 -2.29 -1.50
CA ALA A 54 -13.98 -1.21 -0.72
C ALA A 54 -13.10 0.06 -0.63
N GLY A 55 -11.83 -0.04 -1.03
CA GLY A 55 -10.85 1.02 -0.81
C GLY A 55 -10.43 1.22 0.65
N ILE A 56 -10.84 0.35 1.58
CA ILE A 56 -10.64 0.52 3.03
C ILE A 56 -9.35 -0.15 3.51
N SER A 57 -9.30 -1.48 3.46
CA SER A 57 -8.20 -2.28 4.03
C SER A 57 -7.02 -2.45 3.07
N ARG A 58 -7.01 -3.40 2.13
CA ARG A 58 -5.85 -3.67 1.22
C ARG A 58 -5.23 -2.43 0.55
N ALA A 59 -6.06 -1.58 -0.07
CA ALA A 59 -5.58 -0.35 -0.71
C ALA A 59 -5.09 0.67 0.32
N GLY A 60 -5.74 0.74 1.49
CA GLY A 60 -5.28 1.55 2.61
C GLY A 60 -3.91 1.12 3.09
N THR A 61 -3.70 -0.19 3.32
CA THR A 61 -2.40 -0.78 3.66
C THR A 61 -1.31 -0.39 2.66
N MET A 62 -1.56 -0.58 1.37
CA MET A 62 -0.57 -0.29 0.32
C MET A 62 -0.18 1.19 0.30
N ILE A 63 -1.17 2.10 0.40
CA ILE A 63 -0.91 3.55 0.43
C ILE A 63 -0.17 3.95 1.71
N THR A 64 -0.56 3.42 2.87
CA THR A 64 0.15 3.65 4.14
C THR A 64 1.61 3.23 4.02
N ALA A 65 1.88 2.01 3.55
CA ALA A 65 3.26 1.52 3.39
C ALA A 65 4.07 2.39 2.42
N TYR A 66 3.47 2.82 1.30
CA TYR A 66 4.13 3.71 0.35
C TYR A 66 4.43 5.09 0.97
N VAL A 67 3.52 5.63 1.78
CA VAL A 67 3.74 6.87 2.55
C VAL A 67 4.88 6.71 3.55
N MET A 68 4.93 5.60 4.30
CA MET A 68 6.02 5.32 5.24
C MET A 68 7.38 5.36 4.53
N LYS A 69 7.52 4.64 3.40
CA LYS A 69 8.78 4.59 2.64
C LYS A 69 9.18 5.96 2.06
N THR A 70 8.23 6.68 1.48
CA THR A 70 8.53 7.91 0.72
C THR A 70 8.61 9.17 1.56
N LYS A 71 7.98 9.17 2.74
CA LYS A 71 7.97 10.32 3.67
C LYS A 71 8.74 10.07 4.96
N ALA A 72 9.36 8.90 5.11
CA ALA A 72 10.08 8.50 6.32
C ALA A 72 9.22 8.65 7.59
N MET A 73 7.95 8.26 7.48
CA MET A 73 6.96 8.34 8.56
C MET A 73 6.79 6.97 9.22
N LYS A 74 6.61 6.98 10.54
CA LYS A 74 6.21 5.79 11.30
C LYS A 74 4.82 5.31 10.86
N ARG A 75 4.47 4.06 11.19
CA ARG A 75 3.18 3.45 10.78
C ARG A 75 2.00 4.37 11.10
N ASP A 76 1.88 4.80 12.34
CA ASP A 76 0.72 5.56 12.81
C ASP A 76 0.65 6.94 12.15
N GLU A 77 1.78 7.64 12.07
CA GLU A 77 1.90 8.92 11.36
C GLU A 77 1.52 8.79 9.88
N ALA A 78 1.94 7.69 9.23
CA ALA A 78 1.62 7.43 7.84
C ALA A 78 0.14 7.10 7.63
N MET A 79 -0.48 6.33 8.55
CA MET A 79 -1.91 6.04 8.53
C MET A 79 -2.74 7.31 8.70
N GLU A 80 -2.41 8.13 9.69
CA GLU A 80 -3.07 9.42 9.93
C GLU A 80 -2.89 10.37 8.73
N PHE A 81 -1.67 10.46 8.19
CA PHE A 81 -1.40 11.26 7.02
C PHE A 81 -2.25 10.81 5.83
N ALA A 82 -2.29 9.51 5.54
CA ALA A 82 -3.05 8.96 4.43
C ALA A 82 -4.56 9.12 4.64
N GLN A 83 -5.05 8.93 5.86
CA GLN A 83 -6.44 9.19 6.24
C GLN A 83 -6.82 10.66 6.01
N SER A 84 -5.94 11.61 6.32
CA SER A 84 -6.20 13.04 6.10
C SER A 84 -6.40 13.43 4.62
N LYS A 85 -6.04 12.55 3.67
CA LYS A 85 -6.13 12.82 2.22
C LYS A 85 -7.41 12.28 1.58
N ARG A 86 -8.27 11.57 2.33
CA ARG A 86 -9.49 10.99 1.79
C ARG A 86 -10.57 10.82 2.85
N ASN A 87 -11.83 10.85 2.42
CA ASN A 87 -12.98 10.71 3.33
C ASN A 87 -13.28 9.25 3.68
N ASN A 88 -12.95 8.29 2.81
CA ASN A 88 -13.14 6.88 3.11
C ASN A 88 -12.13 6.43 4.20
N PRO A 89 -12.55 5.58 5.16
CA PRO A 89 -11.67 5.06 6.18
C PRO A 89 -10.47 4.30 5.61
N ILE A 90 -9.31 4.47 6.24
CA ILE A 90 -8.15 3.60 6.16
C ILE A 90 -8.23 2.70 7.39
N ASP A 91 -8.72 1.48 7.19
CA ASP A 91 -8.93 0.52 8.28
C ASP A 91 -8.42 -0.85 7.81
N PRO A 92 -7.09 -1.08 7.83
CA PRO A 92 -6.50 -2.37 7.52
C PRO A 92 -6.94 -3.43 8.54
N ASN A 93 -7.11 -4.68 8.09
CA ASN A 93 -7.29 -5.78 9.04
C ASN A 93 -6.04 -5.98 9.94
N ASP A 94 -6.19 -6.74 11.02
CA ASP A 94 -5.13 -6.93 12.02
C ASP A 94 -3.85 -7.57 11.45
N GLY A 95 -4.00 -8.46 10.46
CA GLY A 95 -2.85 -9.05 9.75
C GLY A 95 -2.04 -8.00 9.00
N PHE A 96 -2.71 -7.08 8.30
CA PHE A 96 -2.06 -5.98 7.60
C PHE A 96 -1.49 -4.93 8.56
N LEU A 97 -2.14 -4.65 9.69
CA LEU A 97 -1.56 -3.78 10.72
C LEU A 97 -0.25 -4.36 11.28
N LYS A 98 -0.19 -5.68 11.50
CA LYS A 98 1.05 -6.38 11.91
C LYS A 98 2.13 -6.27 10.83
N GLN A 99 1.77 -6.45 9.56
CA GLN A 99 2.73 -6.31 8.45
C GLN A 99 3.24 -4.87 8.28
N LEU A 100 2.41 -3.85 8.53
CA LEU A 100 2.88 -2.47 8.53
C LEU A 100 3.87 -2.20 9.67
N LEU A 101 3.67 -2.78 10.85
CA LEU A 101 4.65 -2.71 11.95
C LEU A 101 5.95 -3.45 11.60
N GLU A 102 5.87 -4.60 10.93
CA GLU A 102 7.05 -5.30 10.43
C GLU A 102 7.80 -4.44 9.41
N PHE A 103 7.07 -3.83 8.49
CA PHE A 103 7.65 -2.94 7.48
C PHE A 103 8.31 -1.70 8.11
N GLU A 104 7.73 -1.11 9.15
CA GLU A 104 8.38 -0.04 9.92
C GLU A 104 9.73 -0.48 10.49
N LYS A 105 9.81 -1.66 11.11
CA LYS A 105 11.07 -2.22 11.64
C LYS A 105 12.11 -2.41 10.53
N LEU A 106 11.68 -2.86 9.35
CA LEU A 106 12.55 -2.98 8.18
C LEU A 106 13.07 -1.60 7.74
N LEU A 107 12.20 -0.59 7.66
CA LEU A 107 12.60 0.77 7.29
C LEU A 107 13.53 1.43 8.30
N ILE A 108 13.38 1.15 9.59
CA ILE A 108 14.33 1.59 10.64
C ILE A 108 15.68 0.91 10.43
N LYS A 109 15.69 -0.41 10.20
CA LYS A 109 16.93 -1.17 9.91
C LYS A 109 17.63 -0.67 8.64
N GLU A 110 16.87 -0.25 7.63
CA GLU A 110 17.37 0.37 6.39
C GLU A 110 17.78 1.84 6.55
N ASN A 111 17.65 2.43 7.75
CA ASN A 111 17.88 3.86 8.04
C ASN A 111 17.01 4.83 7.21
N VAL A 112 15.85 4.36 6.75
CA VAL A 112 14.85 5.20 6.06
C VAL A 112 14.08 6.02 7.08
N ILE A 113 13.62 5.36 8.16
CA ILE A 113 12.95 6.00 9.30
C ILE A 113 13.98 6.09 10.43
N LYS A 114 14.04 7.24 11.10
CA LYS A 114 14.90 7.39 12.28
C LYS A 114 14.22 6.74 13.48
N ASP A 115 14.97 5.95 14.22
CA ASP A 115 14.52 5.45 15.52
C ASP A 115 14.52 6.61 16.52
N SER A 116 13.34 7.11 16.85
CA SER A 116 13.16 8.02 17.98
C SER A 116 13.21 7.17 19.25
N LYS A 117 14.42 7.05 19.82
CA LYS A 117 14.60 6.60 21.21
C LYS A 117 13.89 7.54 22.18
#